data_AF-A0A6J6KHU7-F1
#
_entry.id   AF-A0A6J6KHU7-F1
#
_cell.length_a   1.000
_cell.length_b   1.000
_cell.length_c   1.000
_cell.angle_alpha   90.00
_cell.angle_beta   90.00
_cell.angle_gamma   90.00
#
_symmetry.space_group_name_H-M   'P 1'
#
loop_
_entity.id
_entity.type
_entity.pdbx_description
1 polymer ?
#
loop_
_entity_poly.entity_id
_entity_poly.type
_entity_poly.pdbx_seq_one_letter_code
_entity_poly.pdbx_strand_id
1 'polypeptide(L)'
;MVKALEDRGYSDFGKNIEVEHLTTPLDWENQGMAQGAPFASAHTFFQTGPFRPRNLAKGYENIVFAGSGTQPGVGVPMVLISGRLAAERIVGPVK
;
A
#
# COMPACT_ATOMS: atom_id res chain seq x y z
N MET A 1 1.58 -8.49 -22.15
CA MET A 1 2.06 -9.43 -21.12
C MET A 1 2.15 -10.85 -21.66
N VAL A 2 1.07 -11.40 -22.22
CA VAL A 2 1.00 -12.73 -22.86
C VAL A 2 2.19 -13.03 -23.77
N LYS A 3 2.41 -12.20 -24.81
CA LYS A 3 3.55 -12.35 -25.72
C LYS A 3 4.91 -12.42 -25.00
N ALA A 4 5.12 -11.59 -23.98
CA ALA A 4 6.39 -11.58 -23.24
C ALA A 4 6.60 -12.84 -22.39
N LEU A 5 5.53 -13.55 -22.01
CA LEU A 5 5.61 -14.86 -21.36
C LEU A 5 5.91 -15.95 -22.38
N GLU A 6 5.25 -15.91 -23.54
CA GLU A 6 5.49 -16.85 -24.64
C GLU A 6 6.93 -16.74 -25.17
N ASP A 7 7.43 -15.52 -25.36
CA ASP A 7 8.82 -15.23 -25.74
C ASP A 7 9.84 -15.75 -24.69
N ARG A 8 9.40 -16.02 -23.45
CA ARG A 8 10.22 -16.59 -22.36
C ARG A 8 10.04 -18.10 -22.17
N GLY A 9 9.35 -18.76 -23.09
CA GLY A 9 9.20 -20.22 -23.10
C GLY A 9 7.93 -20.75 -22.45
N TYR A 10 7.00 -19.88 -22.04
CA TYR A 10 5.66 -20.30 -21.66
C TYR A 10 4.82 -20.53 -22.92
N SER A 11 5.11 -21.61 -23.64
CA SER A 11 4.43 -21.96 -24.90
C SER A 11 2.93 -22.14 -24.74
N ASP A 12 2.16 -21.70 -25.73
CA ASP A 12 0.69 -21.75 -25.76
C ASP A 12 0.01 -21.02 -24.59
N PHE A 13 0.70 -20.13 -23.86
CA PHE A 13 0.14 -19.44 -22.70
C PHE A 13 -1.14 -18.68 -23.06
N GLY A 14 -1.13 -17.88 -24.14
CA GLY A 14 -2.31 -17.13 -24.58
C GLY A 14 -3.47 -18.02 -25.00
N LYS A 15 -3.16 -19.17 -25.62
CA LYS A 15 -4.16 -20.13 -26.11
C LYS A 15 -4.97 -20.79 -24.98
N ASN A 16 -4.38 -20.92 -23.79
CA ASN A 16 -4.99 -21.62 -22.66
C ASN A 16 -5.62 -20.66 -21.62
N ILE A 17 -5.79 -19.37 -21.94
CA ILE A 17 -6.48 -18.43 -21.06
C ILE A 17 -7.99 -18.66 -21.15
N GLU A 18 -8.60 -19.08 -20.05
CA GLU A 18 -10.06 -19.25 -19.94
C GLU A 18 -10.76 -17.98 -19.40
N VAL A 19 -10.07 -17.23 -18.54
CA VAL A 19 -10.58 -16.02 -17.91
C VAL A 19 -9.45 -14.99 -17.81
N GLU A 20 -9.76 -13.74 -18.15
CA GLU A 20 -8.86 -12.61 -17.98
C GLU A 20 -9.53 -11.54 -17.12
N HIS A 21 -8.79 -10.99 -16.16
CA HIS A 21 -9.19 -9.80 -15.41
C HIS A 21 -8.04 -8.79 -15.43
N LEU A 22 -8.37 -7.55 -15.75
CA LEU A 22 -7.42 -6.44 -15.77
C LEU A 22 -7.84 -5.42 -14.71
N THR A 23 -6.93 -5.12 -13.78
CA THR A 23 -7.06 -4.00 -12.86
C THR A 23 -6.03 -2.94 -13.24
N THR A 24 -6.47 -1.70 -13.34
CA THR A 24 -5.70 -0.53 -13.77
C THR A 24 -5.65 0.54 -12.67
N PRO A 25 -4.72 1.52 -12.74
CA PRO A 25 -4.73 2.72 -11.89
C PRO A 25 -6.12 3.35 -11.71
N LEU A 26 -6.93 3.39 -12.77
CA LEU A 26 -8.28 3.94 -12.72
C LEU A 26 -9.22 3.10 -11.84
N ASP A 27 -9.08 1.78 -11.86
CA ASP A 27 -9.89 0.89 -11.02
C ASP A 27 -9.55 1.06 -9.53
N TRP A 28 -8.27 1.26 -9.19
CA TRP A 28 -7.86 1.57 -7.82
C TRP A 28 -8.33 2.97 -7.39
N GLU A 29 -8.29 3.95 -8.30
CA GLU A 29 -8.81 5.30 -8.04
C GLU A 29 -10.33 5.28 -7.79
N ASN A 30 -11.07 4.52 -8.58
CA ASN A 30 -12.51 4.29 -8.38
C ASN A 30 -12.82 3.59 -7.05
N GLN A 31 -11.87 2.87 -6.47
CA GLN A 31 -11.95 2.26 -5.13
C GLN A 31 -11.50 3.21 -4.00
N GLY A 32 -11.22 4.48 -4.31
CA GLY A 32 -10.81 5.49 -3.35
C GLY A 32 -9.31 5.51 -3.04
N MET A 33 -8.49 4.77 -3.80
CA MET A 33 -7.04 4.86 -3.67
C MET A 33 -6.54 6.09 -4.42
N ALA A 34 -6.09 7.10 -3.70
CA ALA A 34 -5.62 8.36 -4.28
C ALA A 34 -4.60 8.12 -5.41
N GLN A 35 -4.83 8.75 -6.58
CA GLN A 35 -3.99 8.63 -7.77
C GLN A 35 -3.84 7.19 -8.29
N GLY A 36 -4.77 6.29 -7.94
CA GLY A 36 -4.70 4.88 -8.31
C GLY A 36 -3.51 4.15 -7.67
N ALA A 37 -3.00 4.64 -6.53
CA ALA A 37 -1.81 4.11 -5.88
C ALA A 37 -2.16 3.09 -4.78
N PRO A 38 -2.16 1.76 -5.06
CA PRO A 38 -2.49 0.74 -4.06
C PRO A 38 -1.46 0.61 -2.94
N PHE A 39 -0.29 1.21 -3.13
CA PHE A 39 0.83 1.15 -2.19
C PHE A 39 1.14 2.49 -1.49
N ALA A 40 0.18 3.42 -1.49
CA ALA A 40 0.36 4.77 -0.94
C ALA A 40 1.60 5.48 -1.52
N SER A 41 2.32 6.26 -0.72
CA SER A 41 3.49 7.03 -1.18
C SER A 41 4.58 6.12 -1.77
N ALA A 42 5.24 6.61 -2.82
CA ALA A 42 6.31 5.89 -3.50
C ALA A 42 7.54 5.68 -2.59
N HIS A 43 8.45 4.81 -3.04
CA HIS A 43 9.68 4.48 -2.31
C HIS A 43 10.85 5.41 -2.69
N THR A 44 10.56 6.71 -2.85
CA THR A 44 11.62 7.71 -3.03
C THR A 44 12.24 8.03 -1.67
N PHE A 45 13.47 8.57 -1.66
CA PHE A 45 14.19 8.91 -0.44
C PHE A 45 13.34 9.80 0.51
N PHE A 46 12.64 10.79 -0.04
CA PHE A 46 11.79 11.71 0.72
C PHE A 46 10.40 11.16 1.08
N GLN A 47 10.04 9.96 0.63
CA GLN A 47 8.74 9.34 0.89
C GLN A 47 8.86 7.99 1.63
N THR A 48 10.05 7.70 2.18
CA THR A 48 10.33 6.46 2.92
C THR A 48 10.83 6.74 4.34
N GLY A 49 10.73 5.72 5.20
CA GLY A 49 11.23 5.73 6.57
C GLY A 49 10.81 6.97 7.38
N PRO A 50 11.75 7.75 7.93
CA PRO A 50 11.45 8.90 8.78
C PRO A 50 10.78 10.06 8.01
N PHE A 51 10.90 10.10 6.69
CA PHE A 51 10.31 11.16 5.85
C PHE A 51 8.86 10.87 5.45
N ARG A 52 8.34 9.67 5.76
CA ARG A 52 6.91 9.41 5.60
C ARG A 52 6.06 10.31 6.50
N PRO A 53 4.82 10.64 6.07
CA PRO A 53 3.87 11.34 6.92
C PRO A 53 3.76 10.67 8.29
N ARG A 54 3.88 11.48 9.35
CA ARG A 54 3.74 11.02 10.73
C ARG A 54 2.33 10.50 10.98
N ASN A 55 2.19 9.59 11.94
CA ASN A 55 0.90 9.01 12.28
C ASN A 55 0.11 9.84 13.31
N LEU A 56 0.58 11.03 13.68
CA LEU A 56 -0.18 12.00 14.47
C LEU A 56 -0.60 13.16 13.57
N ALA A 57 -1.86 13.56 13.65
CA ALA A 57 -2.35 14.69 12.88
C ALA A 57 -1.70 15.99 13.36
N LYS A 58 -1.21 16.79 12.42
CA LYS A 58 -0.58 18.07 12.74
C LYS A 58 -1.59 18.99 13.44
N GLY A 59 -1.24 19.47 14.63
CA GLY A 59 -2.07 20.37 15.43
C GLY A 59 -3.08 19.68 16.35
N TYR A 60 -3.08 18.35 16.42
CA TYR A 60 -3.97 17.58 17.30
C TYR A 60 -3.15 16.61 18.14
N GLU A 61 -3.54 16.44 19.41
CA GLU A 61 -2.89 15.53 20.34
C GLU A 61 -3.61 14.17 20.44
N ASN A 62 -4.83 14.08 19.90
CA ASN A 62 -5.74 12.94 20.07
C ASN A 62 -6.24 12.33 18.74
N ILE A 63 -5.63 12.69 17.60
CA ILE A 63 -5.95 12.11 16.30
C ILE A 63 -4.72 11.36 15.77
N VAL A 64 -4.88 10.05 15.61
CA VAL A 64 -3.82 9.13 15.17
C VAL A 64 -4.25 8.43 13.89
N PHE A 65 -3.41 8.49 12.85
CA PHE A 65 -3.58 7.75 11.61
C PHE A 65 -3.00 6.34 11.73
N ALA A 66 -3.63 5.36 11.09
CA ALA A 66 -3.12 4.00 10.95
C ALA A 66 -3.21 3.56 9.50
N GLY A 67 -2.25 2.75 9.06
CA GLY A 67 -2.28 2.11 7.75
C GLY A 67 -1.07 2.45 6.88
N SER A 68 -1.21 2.21 5.57
CA SER A 68 -0.10 2.24 4.61
C SER A 68 0.34 3.65 4.19
N GLY A 69 -0.45 4.69 4.49
CA GLY A 69 -0.14 6.09 4.12
C GLY A 69 0.75 6.83 5.11
N THR A 70 1.05 6.22 6.26
CA THR A 70 1.80 6.85 7.35
C THR A 70 2.97 5.97 7.78
N GLN A 71 3.72 6.44 8.78
CA GLN A 71 4.76 5.64 9.42
C GLN A 71 4.15 4.37 10.04
N PRO A 72 4.77 3.20 9.83
CA PRO A 72 6.14 3.04 9.35
C PRO A 72 6.29 2.78 7.84
N GLY A 73 5.22 2.46 7.10
CA GLY A 73 5.37 2.06 5.70
C GLY A 73 4.16 1.39 5.07
N VAL A 74 4.34 0.99 3.81
CA VAL A 74 3.40 0.16 3.06
C VAL A 74 3.76 -1.33 3.16
N GLY A 75 2.79 -2.20 2.92
CA GLY A 75 2.92 -3.65 2.97
C GLY A 75 2.25 -4.22 4.22
N VAL A 76 1.80 -5.47 4.14
CA VAL A 76 1.04 -6.12 5.23
C VAL A 76 1.74 -6.00 6.59
N PRO A 77 3.05 -6.30 6.73
CA PRO A 77 3.72 -6.15 8.04
C PRO A 77 3.70 -4.70 8.54
N MET A 78 3.94 -3.73 7.67
CA MET A 78 4.05 -2.32 8.04
C MET A 78 2.70 -1.72 8.43
N VAL A 79 1.62 -2.13 7.75
CA VAL A 79 0.24 -1.73 8.08
C VAL A 79 -0.16 -2.25 9.46
N LEU A 80 0.16 -3.51 9.78
CA LEU A 80 -0.11 -4.08 11.09
C LEU A 80 0.67 -3.37 12.21
N ILE A 81 1.94 -3.07 11.97
CA ILE A 81 2.76 -2.29 12.92
C ILE A 81 2.19 -0.88 13.09
N SER A 82 1.77 -0.22 11.99
CA SER A 82 1.11 1.10 12.05
C SER A 82 -0.13 1.06 12.95
N GLY A 83 -0.98 0.04 12.79
CA GLY A 83 -2.17 -0.17 13.62
C GLY A 83 -1.84 -0.35 15.10
N ARG A 84 -0.86 -1.19 15.43
CA ARG A 84 -0.37 -1.35 16.81
C ARG A 84 0.11 -0.02 17.40
N LEU A 85 0.98 0.68 16.67
CA LEU A 85 1.53 1.96 17.10
C LEU A 85 0.47 3.05 17.26
N ALA A 86 -0.63 2.97 16.51
CA ALA A 86 -1.76 3.86 16.66
C ALA A 86 -2.59 3.52 17.92
N ALA A 87 -2.86 2.23 18.16
CA ALA A 87 -3.53 1.77 19.36
C ALA A 87 -2.75 2.15 20.63
N GLU A 88 -1.43 1.90 20.66
CA GLU A 88 -0.56 2.23 21.80
C GLU A 88 -0.54 3.73 22.12
N ARG A 89 -0.74 4.61 21.14
CA ARG A 89 -0.86 6.06 21.38
C ARG A 89 -2.18 6.43 22.06
N ILE A 90 -3.24 5.66 21.83
CA ILE A 90 -4.57 5.92 22.39
C ILE A 90 -4.70 5.31 23.78
N VAL A 91 -4.30 4.04 23.95
CA VAL A 91 -4.52 3.28 25.20
C VAL A 91 -3.27 3.13 26.07
N GLY A 92 -2.12 3.60 25.61
CA GLY A 92 -0.82 3.35 26.23
C GLY A 92 -0.15 2.05 25.73
N PRO A 93 1.13 1.85 26.05
CA PRO A 93 1.88 0.67 25.60
C PRO A 93 1.29 -0.62 26.20
N VAL A 94 1.23 -1.66 25.37
CA VAL A 94 0.91 -3.01 25.84
C VAL A 94 2.07 -3.50 26.69
N LYS A 95 1.80 -3.89 27.94
CA LYS A 95 2.78 -4.50 28.83
C LYS A 95 3.08 -5.93 28.42
#